data_AF-A0A3N2G508-F1
#
_entry.id   AF-A0A3N2G508-F1
#
_cell.length_a   1.000
_cell.length_b   1.000
_cell.length_c   1.000
_cell.angle_alpha   90.00
_cell.angle_beta   90.00
_cell.angle_gamma   90.00
#
_symmetry.space_group_name_H-M   'P 1'
#
loop_
_entity.id
_entity.type
_entity.pdbx_description
1 polymer ?
#
loop_
_entity_poly.entity_id
_entity_poly.type
_entity_poly.pdbx_seq_one_letter_code
_entity_poly.pdbx_strand_id
1 'polypeptide(L)'
;MVVGAVATGLMALVLMVTMMSDPATPWVGLVPAADGAPTLVVQREGARGVTEISVEAGGASRDVLWSIDRVPGADWDGVVPIGTVPPAFRQRVPQGEGPLPAGSTIVVTNGCYASYLTMPRGTLEPGVVTTEDGPVLPDEFSSDGGGFTPCGSADLDVPLAIAGGGVALFVVGLVLLVVSAARRRTA
;
A
#
# COMPACT_ATOMS: atom_id res chain seq x y z
N MET A 1 -3.23 32.74 27.68
CA MET A 1 -3.76 31.36 27.84
C MET A 1 -4.29 30.77 26.53
N VAL A 2 -5.11 31.49 25.75
CA VAL A 2 -5.70 30.96 24.49
C VAL A 2 -4.65 30.52 23.45
N VAL A 3 -3.58 31.29 23.27
CA VAL A 3 -2.51 30.97 22.29
C VAL A 3 -1.76 29.68 22.66
N GLY A 4 -1.53 29.42 23.95
CA GLY A 4 -0.90 28.19 24.42
C GLY A 4 -1.78 26.97 24.15
N ALA A 5 -3.08 27.04 24.47
CA ALA A 5 -4.02 25.95 24.23
C ALA A 5 -4.22 25.63 22.74
N VAL A 6 -4.21 26.65 21.88
CA VAL A 6 -4.27 26.47 20.42
C VAL A 6 -3.00 25.78 19.92
N ALA A 7 -1.81 26.23 20.33
CA ALA A 7 -0.55 25.61 19.93
C ALA A 7 -0.46 24.14 20.38
N THR A 8 -0.87 23.82 21.61
CA THR A 8 -0.87 22.44 22.11
C THR A 8 -1.88 21.56 21.38
N GLY A 9 -3.07 22.08 21.06
CA GLY A 9 -4.08 21.36 20.28
C GLY A 9 -3.63 21.08 18.85
N LEU A 10 -2.96 22.04 18.21
CA LEU A 10 -2.40 21.90 16.87
C LEU A 10 -1.23 20.89 16.85
N MET A 11 -0.36 20.96 17.85
CA MET A 11 0.75 20.02 18.01
C MET A 11 0.23 18.60 18.29
N ALA A 12 -0.83 18.45 19.09
CA ALA A 12 -1.47 17.16 19.33
C ALA A 12 -2.18 16.60 18.09
N LEU A 13 -2.81 17.45 17.26
CA LEU A 13 -3.43 17.05 15.99
C LEU A 13 -2.37 16.58 15.00
N VAL A 14 -1.27 17.34 14.84
CA VAL A 14 -0.14 16.95 13.99
C VAL A 14 0.45 15.63 14.48
N LEU A 15 0.69 15.49 15.79
CA LEU A 15 1.20 14.25 16.38
C LEU A 15 0.26 13.07 16.13
N MET A 16 -1.06 13.23 16.33
CA MET A 16 -2.04 12.18 16.03
C MET A 16 -2.04 11.79 14.55
N VAL A 17 -1.98 12.75 13.62
CA VAL A 17 -1.95 12.46 12.18
C VAL A 17 -0.66 11.74 11.79
N THR A 18 0.48 12.16 12.34
CA THR A 18 1.78 11.53 12.07
C THR A 18 1.97 10.17 12.75
N MET A 19 1.27 9.91 13.86
CA MET A 19 1.42 8.66 14.63
C MET A 19 0.36 7.60 14.32
N MET A 20 -0.71 7.93 13.57
CA MET A 20 -1.78 6.99 13.22
C MET A 20 -1.87 6.64 11.73
N SER A 21 -1.00 7.20 10.88
CA SER A 21 -1.00 6.85 9.46
C SER A 21 -0.12 5.62 9.26
N ASP A 22 -0.68 4.42 9.43
CA ASP A 22 -0.03 3.21 8.92
C ASP A 22 0.22 3.41 7.42
N PRO A 23 1.43 3.07 6.92
CA PRO A 23 1.75 3.28 5.52
C PRO A 23 0.80 2.47 4.66
N ALA A 24 0.17 3.13 3.69
CA ALA A 24 -0.69 2.49 2.72
C ALA A 24 0.16 1.54 1.88
N THR A 25 -0.27 0.29 1.82
CA THR A 25 0.27 -0.73 0.91
C THR A 25 -0.87 -1.24 0.04
N PRO A 26 -0.60 -1.59 -1.21
CA PRO A 26 -1.66 -2.06 -2.09
C PRO A 26 -2.12 -3.45 -1.68
N TRP A 27 -3.38 -3.75 -1.99
CA TRP A 27 -3.85 -5.11 -1.83
C TRP A 27 -3.23 -6.00 -2.90
N VAL A 28 -2.85 -7.19 -2.48
CA VAL A 28 -2.22 -8.21 -3.32
C VAL A 28 -2.96 -9.52 -3.15
N GLY A 29 -3.04 -10.30 -4.24
CA GLY A 29 -3.74 -11.56 -4.24
C GLY A 29 -3.23 -12.52 -5.30
N LEU A 30 -3.78 -13.73 -5.28
CA LEU A 30 -3.45 -14.78 -6.23
C LEU A 30 -4.68 -15.26 -6.98
N VAL A 31 -4.51 -15.51 -8.27
CA VAL A 31 -5.48 -16.18 -9.14
C VAL A 31 -4.83 -17.38 -9.83
N PRO A 32 -5.59 -18.44 -10.18
CA PRO A 32 -5.06 -19.52 -10.97
C PRO A 32 -4.81 -19.05 -12.42
N ALA A 33 -3.62 -19.30 -12.95
CA ALA A 33 -3.34 -19.23 -14.38
C ALA A 33 -4.07 -20.36 -15.14
N ALA A 34 -4.04 -20.29 -16.48
CA ALA A 34 -4.64 -21.31 -17.35
C ALA A 34 -4.05 -22.72 -17.14
N ASP A 35 -2.80 -22.81 -16.69
CA ASP A 35 -2.09 -24.05 -16.35
C ASP A 35 -2.22 -24.42 -14.86
N GLY A 36 -2.98 -23.64 -14.08
CA GLY A 36 -3.16 -23.82 -12.64
C GLY A 36 -2.04 -23.22 -11.79
N ALA A 37 -1.00 -22.64 -12.39
CA ALA A 37 0.07 -21.99 -11.64
C ALA A 37 -0.43 -20.69 -10.96
N PRO A 38 0.13 -20.31 -9.80
CA PRO A 38 -0.25 -19.08 -9.12
C PRO A 38 0.17 -17.85 -9.93
N THR A 39 -0.77 -16.95 -10.17
CA THR A 39 -0.50 -15.62 -10.75
C THR A 39 -0.76 -14.56 -9.69
N LEU A 40 0.25 -13.74 -9.43
CA LEU A 40 0.12 -12.56 -8.58
C LEU A 40 -0.70 -11.49 -9.29
N VAL A 41 -1.66 -10.95 -8.56
CA VAL A 41 -2.42 -9.77 -8.94
C VAL A 41 -2.18 -8.71 -7.88
N VAL A 42 -1.74 -7.54 -8.34
CA VAL A 42 -1.60 -6.33 -7.54
C VAL A 42 -2.65 -5.35 -8.04
N GLN A 43 -3.33 -4.67 -7.13
CA GLN A 43 -4.26 -3.62 -7.51
C GLN A 43 -3.61 -2.58 -8.43
N ARG A 44 -4.39 -2.04 -9.36
CA ARG A 44 -3.90 -1.22 -10.47
C ARG A 44 -3.14 0.03 -10.02
N GLU A 45 -3.63 0.72 -8.99
CA GLU A 45 -2.94 1.89 -8.44
C GLU A 45 -1.64 1.49 -7.73
N GLY A 46 -1.69 0.41 -6.95
CA GLY A 46 -0.53 -0.24 -6.32
C GLY A 46 0.57 -0.64 -7.29
N ALA A 47 0.20 -1.25 -8.41
CA ALA A 47 1.11 -1.77 -9.42
C ALA A 47 2.09 -0.71 -9.96
N ARG A 48 1.65 0.56 -10.03
CA ARG A 48 2.49 1.69 -10.47
C ARG A 48 3.65 1.98 -9.53
N GLY A 49 3.46 1.72 -8.23
CA GLY A 49 4.46 1.95 -7.19
C GLY A 49 5.39 0.76 -6.96
N VAL A 50 5.15 -0.40 -7.58
CA VAL A 50 5.97 -1.60 -7.36
C VAL A 50 7.35 -1.44 -8.00
N THR A 51 8.38 -1.74 -7.22
CA THR A 51 9.79 -1.72 -7.63
C THR A 51 10.42 -3.10 -7.63
N GLU A 52 9.95 -4.01 -6.78
CA GLU A 52 10.45 -5.38 -6.69
C GLU A 52 9.31 -6.32 -6.30
N ILE A 53 9.37 -7.54 -6.85
CA ILE A 53 8.54 -8.67 -6.43
C ILE A 53 9.50 -9.82 -6.14
N SER A 54 9.40 -10.39 -4.95
CA SER A 54 10.23 -11.52 -4.54
C SER A 54 9.39 -12.63 -3.91
N VAL A 55 9.94 -13.84 -3.93
CA VAL A 55 9.43 -14.98 -3.20
C VAL A 55 10.53 -15.43 -2.25
N GLU A 56 10.25 -15.37 -0.96
CA GLU A 56 11.14 -15.73 0.12
C GLU A 56 10.76 -17.10 0.70
N ALA A 57 11.74 -17.83 1.21
CA ALA A 57 11.50 -19.05 1.96
C ALA A 57 10.58 -18.76 3.16
N GLY A 58 9.65 -19.67 3.44
CA GLY A 58 8.79 -19.56 4.62
C GLY A 58 9.53 -19.88 5.92
N GLY A 59 9.01 -19.41 7.05
CA GLY A 59 9.52 -19.72 8.38
C GLY A 59 10.62 -18.75 8.85
N ALA A 60 11.71 -19.30 9.43
CA ALA A 60 12.79 -18.50 10.00
C ALA A 60 13.89 -18.11 9.00
N SER A 61 13.97 -18.81 7.85
CA SER A 61 14.84 -18.42 6.75
C SER A 61 14.16 -17.30 5.96
N ARG A 62 14.93 -16.28 5.56
CA ARG A 62 14.51 -15.21 4.63
C ARG A 62 15.24 -15.32 3.30
N ASP A 63 15.61 -16.53 2.91
CA ASP A 63 16.32 -16.75 1.66
C ASP A 63 15.41 -16.42 0.48
N VAL A 64 15.90 -15.57 -0.42
CA VAL A 64 15.17 -15.21 -1.64
C VAL A 64 15.27 -16.35 -2.65
N LEU A 65 14.14 -16.98 -2.96
CA LEU A 65 14.04 -18.12 -3.87
C LEU A 65 13.88 -17.68 -5.33
N TRP A 66 13.30 -16.51 -5.54
CA TRP A 66 13.09 -15.87 -6.84
C TRP A 66 12.80 -14.38 -6.62
N SER A 67 13.32 -13.51 -7.49
CA SER A 67 13.05 -12.06 -7.42
C SER A 67 13.18 -11.40 -8.79
N ILE A 68 12.31 -10.43 -9.05
CA ILE A 68 12.31 -9.58 -10.24
C ILE A 68 12.22 -8.11 -9.82
N ASP A 69 13.01 -7.27 -10.48
CA ASP A 69 12.94 -5.82 -10.33
C ASP A 69 12.10 -5.21 -11.44
N ARG A 70 11.35 -4.17 -11.12
CA ARG A 70 10.63 -3.35 -12.09
C ARG A 70 11.62 -2.64 -13.02
N VAL A 71 11.36 -2.68 -14.33
CA VAL A 71 12.08 -1.83 -15.28
C VAL A 71 11.52 -0.40 -15.17
N PRO A 72 12.35 0.62 -14.88
CA PRO A 72 11.87 1.99 -14.73
C PRO A 72 11.14 2.49 -15.99
N GLY A 73 9.94 3.03 -15.83
CA GLY A 73 9.13 3.59 -16.92
C GLY A 73 8.44 2.58 -17.83
N ALA A 74 8.61 1.28 -17.61
CA ALA A 74 7.80 0.28 -18.29
C ALA A 74 6.35 0.31 -17.76
N ASP A 75 5.37 0.00 -18.61
CA ASP A 75 3.98 -0.13 -18.21
C ASP A 75 3.66 -1.54 -17.68
N TRP A 76 2.75 -1.62 -16.71
CA TRP A 76 2.23 -2.87 -16.12
C TRP A 76 0.75 -2.71 -15.84
N ASP A 77 0.04 -3.81 -15.87
CA ASP A 77 -1.34 -3.92 -15.42
C ASP A 77 -1.50 -4.46 -13.99
N GLY A 78 -0.41 -4.88 -13.32
CA GLY A 78 -0.46 -5.46 -11.98
C GLY A 78 -0.50 -6.98 -11.95
N VAL A 79 -0.36 -7.67 -13.09
CA VAL A 79 -0.43 -9.13 -13.17
C VAL A 79 0.94 -9.73 -13.46
N VAL A 80 1.39 -10.69 -12.64
CA VAL A 80 2.68 -11.40 -12.82
C VAL A 80 2.48 -12.90 -12.53
N PRO A 81 2.68 -13.78 -13.53
CA PRO A 81 2.77 -15.21 -13.26
C PRO A 81 4.03 -15.50 -12.42
N ILE A 82 3.84 -16.14 -11.27
CA ILE A 82 4.94 -16.39 -10.33
C ILE A 82 5.99 -17.28 -10.98
N GLY A 83 7.27 -16.93 -10.80
CA GLY A 83 8.40 -17.66 -11.38
C GLY A 83 8.77 -17.26 -12.80
N THR A 84 8.00 -16.37 -13.43
CA THR A 84 8.27 -15.87 -14.80
C THR A 84 8.81 -14.45 -14.78
N VAL A 85 9.42 -13.97 -15.87
CA VAL A 85 9.94 -12.60 -15.95
C VAL A 85 9.20 -11.85 -17.07
N PRO A 86 8.12 -11.10 -16.75
CA PRO A 86 7.39 -10.35 -17.77
C PRO A 86 8.23 -9.21 -18.36
N PRO A 87 7.87 -8.67 -19.54
CA PRO A 87 8.67 -7.66 -20.25
C PRO A 87 8.96 -6.38 -19.47
N ALA A 88 8.10 -6.05 -18.51
CA ALA A 88 8.22 -4.85 -17.68
C ALA A 88 9.08 -5.05 -16.43
N PHE A 89 9.73 -6.21 -16.31
CA PHE A 89 10.60 -6.59 -15.21
C PHE A 89 11.91 -7.16 -15.74
N ARG A 90 12.93 -7.11 -14.88
CA ARG A 90 14.21 -7.77 -15.09
C ARG A 90 14.42 -8.79 -13.97
N GLN A 91 15.02 -9.92 -14.32
CA GLN A 91 15.34 -10.95 -13.33
C GLN A 91 16.47 -10.47 -12.43
N ARG A 92 16.27 -10.60 -11.11
CA ARG A 92 17.30 -10.34 -10.10
C ARG A 92 17.82 -11.64 -9.48
N VAL A 93 16.90 -12.51 -9.06
CA VAL A 93 17.23 -13.85 -8.57
C VAL A 93 16.42 -14.86 -9.39
N PRO A 94 17.08 -15.78 -10.12
CA PRO A 94 16.36 -16.80 -10.87
C PRO A 94 15.72 -17.82 -9.93
N GLN A 95 14.59 -18.37 -10.37
CA GLN A 95 14.00 -19.51 -9.68
C GLN A 95 14.94 -20.71 -9.85
N GLY A 96 15.13 -21.49 -8.78
CA GLY A 96 15.90 -22.72 -8.81
C GLY A 96 15.26 -23.83 -9.66
N GLU A 97 15.92 -24.99 -9.69
CA GLU A 97 15.41 -26.19 -10.35
C GLU A 97 14.27 -26.82 -9.53
N GLY A 98 13.05 -26.31 -9.71
CA GLY A 98 11.86 -26.85 -9.05
C GLY A 98 10.77 -25.81 -8.83
N PRO A 99 9.55 -26.25 -8.52
CA PRO A 99 8.47 -25.33 -8.17
C PRO A 99 8.79 -24.58 -6.87
N LEU A 100 8.30 -23.35 -6.76
CA LEU A 100 8.42 -22.58 -5.52
C LEU A 100 7.62 -23.29 -4.40
N PRO A 101 8.20 -23.45 -3.19
CA PRO A 101 7.54 -24.14 -2.10
C PRO A 101 6.23 -23.47 -1.67
N ALA A 102 5.22 -24.28 -1.40
CA ALA A 102 4.03 -23.77 -0.73
C ALA A 102 4.36 -23.27 0.69
N GLY A 103 3.71 -22.19 1.12
CA GLY A 103 4.02 -21.52 2.39
C GLY A 103 5.22 -20.56 2.34
N SER A 104 5.88 -20.42 1.19
CA SER A 104 6.79 -19.29 0.93
C SER A 104 6.05 -17.95 0.99
N THR A 105 6.77 -16.86 1.26
CA THR A 105 6.20 -15.52 1.33
C THR A 105 6.47 -14.78 0.03
N ILE A 106 5.42 -14.32 -0.63
CA ILE A 106 5.49 -13.37 -1.75
C ILE A 106 5.57 -11.97 -1.15
N VAL A 107 6.58 -11.21 -1.55
CA VAL A 107 6.78 -9.83 -1.13
C VAL A 107 6.65 -8.92 -2.34
N VAL A 108 5.79 -7.91 -2.23
CA VAL A 108 5.60 -6.88 -3.26
C VAL A 108 5.96 -5.54 -2.64
N THR A 109 6.98 -4.85 -3.16
CA THR A 109 7.54 -3.67 -2.50
C THR A 109 7.82 -2.50 -3.43
N ASN A 110 7.71 -1.28 -2.87
CA ASN A 110 8.20 -0.05 -3.49
C ASN A 110 9.61 0.38 -2.99
N GLY A 111 10.29 -0.48 -2.20
CA GLY A 111 11.58 -0.23 -1.58
C GLY A 111 11.52 0.31 -0.15
N CYS A 112 10.38 0.87 0.28
CA CYS A 112 10.18 1.40 1.64
C CYS A 112 9.14 0.60 2.41
N TYR A 113 8.06 0.22 1.74
CA TYR A 113 6.95 -0.56 2.29
C TYR A 113 6.71 -1.81 1.44
N ALA A 114 6.04 -2.79 2.02
CA ALA A 114 5.78 -4.05 1.35
C ALA A 114 4.40 -4.61 1.71
N SER A 115 3.77 -5.23 0.72
CA SER A 115 2.63 -6.13 0.92
C SER A 115 3.14 -7.57 0.90
N TYR A 116 2.53 -8.41 1.73
CA TYR A 116 2.92 -9.81 1.89
C TYR A 116 1.77 -10.72 1.51
N LEU A 117 2.09 -11.89 0.96
CA LEU A 117 1.12 -12.92 0.67
C LEU A 117 1.74 -14.29 0.79
N THR A 118 1.00 -15.26 1.30
CA THR A 118 1.51 -16.63 1.45
C THR A 118 1.25 -17.45 0.19
N MET A 119 2.28 -18.15 -0.30
CA MET A 119 2.16 -19.10 -1.41
C MET A 119 1.19 -20.24 -1.04
N PRO A 120 0.19 -20.54 -1.88
CA PRO A 120 -0.88 -21.48 -1.53
C PRO A 120 -0.35 -22.90 -1.41
N ARG A 121 -0.94 -23.69 -0.49
CA ARG A 121 -0.67 -25.13 -0.33
C ARG A 121 -1.51 -26.04 -1.21
N GLY A 122 -2.48 -25.46 -1.93
CA GLY A 122 -3.40 -26.19 -2.79
C GLY A 122 -3.71 -25.40 -4.05
N THR A 123 -4.69 -25.90 -4.80
CA THR A 123 -5.21 -25.21 -5.98
C THR A 123 -5.94 -23.94 -5.59
N LEU A 124 -5.72 -22.87 -6.33
CA LEU A 124 -6.50 -21.64 -6.22
C LEU A 124 -7.89 -21.85 -6.81
N GLU A 125 -8.90 -21.25 -6.19
CA GLU A 125 -10.27 -21.31 -6.67
C GLU A 125 -10.45 -20.40 -7.90
N PRO A 126 -10.98 -20.91 -9.02
CA PRO A 126 -11.23 -20.08 -10.20
C PRO A 126 -12.30 -19.02 -9.95
N GLY A 127 -12.10 -17.82 -10.50
CA GLY A 127 -13.09 -16.73 -10.46
C GLY A 127 -13.03 -15.87 -9.19
N VAL A 128 -12.12 -16.15 -8.27
CA VAL A 128 -11.86 -15.31 -7.09
C VAL A 128 -10.38 -14.94 -6.99
N VAL A 129 -10.11 -13.82 -6.31
CA VAL A 129 -8.76 -13.40 -5.92
C VAL A 129 -8.51 -13.88 -4.49
N THR A 130 -7.52 -14.74 -4.30
CA THR A 130 -7.12 -15.22 -2.97
C THR A 130 -6.17 -14.22 -2.32
N THR A 131 -6.61 -13.55 -1.26
CA THR A 131 -5.82 -12.59 -0.47
C THR A 131 -5.41 -13.20 0.87
N GLU A 132 -4.69 -12.45 1.71
CA GLU A 132 -4.38 -12.87 3.10
C GLU A 132 -5.65 -12.97 3.97
N ASP A 133 -6.63 -12.10 3.72
CA ASP A 133 -7.90 -12.05 4.46
C ASP A 133 -8.91 -13.10 3.99
N GLY A 134 -8.66 -13.71 2.82
CA GLY A 134 -9.50 -14.75 2.23
C GLY A 134 -9.82 -14.52 0.75
N PRO A 135 -10.75 -15.31 0.18
CA PRO A 135 -11.20 -15.15 -1.19
C PRO A 135 -12.07 -13.89 -1.34
N VAL A 136 -11.77 -13.09 -2.37
CA VAL A 136 -12.45 -11.84 -2.70
C VAL A 136 -12.88 -11.87 -4.18
N LEU A 137 -14.00 -11.24 -4.51
CA LEU A 137 -14.44 -11.13 -5.91
C LEU A 137 -13.53 -10.16 -6.69
N PRO A 138 -13.21 -10.43 -7.98
CA PRO A 138 -12.30 -9.58 -8.76
C PRO A 138 -12.73 -8.10 -8.86
N ASP A 139 -14.05 -7.84 -8.92
CA ASP A 139 -14.59 -6.47 -8.99
C ASP A 139 -14.37 -5.72 -7.67
N GLU A 140 -14.57 -6.39 -6.53
CA GLU A 140 -14.33 -5.84 -5.18
C GLU A 140 -12.83 -5.61 -4.95
N PHE A 141 -11.99 -6.59 -5.34
CA PHE A 141 -10.54 -6.43 -5.30
C PHE A 141 -10.08 -5.22 -6.12
N SER A 142 -10.78 -4.87 -7.20
CA SER A 142 -10.44 -3.74 -8.05
C SER A 142 -10.92 -2.38 -7.52
N SER A 143 -11.99 -2.34 -6.71
CA SER A 143 -12.58 -1.09 -6.20
C SER A 143 -12.00 -0.61 -4.88
N ASP A 144 -11.53 -1.53 -4.03
CA ASP A 144 -11.34 -1.28 -2.60
C ASP A 144 -9.90 -1.05 -2.16
N GLY A 145 -8.97 -0.74 -3.06
CA GLY A 145 -7.64 -0.40 -2.56
C GLY A 145 -6.80 0.55 -3.38
N GLY A 146 -5.72 0.94 -2.71
CA GLY A 146 -4.92 2.11 -3.02
C GLY A 146 -3.51 1.79 -3.50
N GLY A 147 -2.75 2.85 -3.70
CA GLY A 147 -1.32 2.78 -4.00
C GLY A 147 -0.45 2.60 -2.77
N PHE A 148 0.84 2.36 -3.01
CA PHE A 148 1.84 2.53 -1.96
C PHE A 148 1.90 3.98 -1.49
N THR A 149 2.12 4.16 -0.18
CA THR A 149 2.66 5.39 0.36
C THR A 149 4.00 5.73 -0.35
N PRO A 150 4.19 6.98 -0.82
CA PRO A 150 5.44 7.39 -1.46
C PRO A 150 6.65 7.25 -0.54
N CYS A 151 7.80 6.84 -1.08
CA CYS A 151 9.06 6.82 -0.34
C CYS A 151 9.58 8.25 -0.03
N GLY A 152 10.12 8.45 1.17
CA GLY A 152 10.88 9.66 1.53
C GLY A 152 10.03 10.82 2.04
N SER A 153 10.48 12.07 1.84
CA SER A 153 9.76 13.26 2.35
C SER A 153 8.38 13.46 1.71
N ALA A 154 8.11 12.81 0.57
CA ALA A 154 6.81 12.79 -0.08
C ALA A 154 5.74 12.04 0.74
N ASP A 155 6.14 11.17 1.67
CA ASP A 155 5.24 10.56 2.68
C ASP A 155 4.57 11.63 3.56
N LEU A 156 5.25 12.77 3.76
CA LEU A 156 4.73 13.86 4.57
C LEU A 156 3.77 14.79 3.81
N ASP A 157 3.75 14.77 2.47
CA ASP A 157 2.99 15.75 1.68
C ASP A 157 1.47 15.60 1.88
N VAL A 158 0.97 14.37 1.90
CA VAL A 158 -0.45 14.08 2.14
C VAL A 158 -0.89 14.46 3.57
N PRO A 159 -0.21 14.01 4.64
CA PRO A 159 -0.55 14.43 5.99
C PRO A 159 -0.30 15.93 6.22
N LEU A 160 0.68 16.58 5.57
CA LEU A 160 0.82 18.04 5.62
C LEU A 160 -0.36 18.75 4.94
N ALA A 161 -0.83 18.26 3.80
CA ALA A 161 -1.95 18.85 3.09
C ALA A 161 -3.25 18.73 3.92
N ILE A 162 -3.47 17.56 4.54
CA ILE A 162 -4.61 17.33 5.44
C ILE A 162 -4.50 18.20 6.70
N ALA A 163 -3.33 18.24 7.33
CA ALA A 163 -3.07 19.10 8.49
C ALA A 163 -3.24 20.58 8.13
N GLY A 164 -2.75 21.02 6.96
CA GLY A 164 -2.91 22.37 6.44
C GLY A 164 -4.37 22.74 6.21
N GLY A 165 -5.15 21.84 5.60
CA GLY A 165 -6.60 22.00 5.42
C GLY A 165 -7.34 22.08 6.76
N GLY A 166 -7.01 21.22 7.71
CA GLY A 166 -7.56 21.23 9.07
C GLY A 166 -7.27 22.53 9.82
N VAL A 167 -6.04 23.05 9.70
CA VAL A 167 -5.63 24.33 10.29
C VAL A 167 -6.38 25.50 9.66
N ALA A 168 -6.54 25.51 8.34
CA ALA A 168 -7.31 26.55 7.65
C ALA A 168 -8.76 26.59 8.12
N LEU A 169 -9.42 25.43 8.22
CA LEU A 169 -10.79 25.32 8.73
C LEU A 169 -10.91 25.75 10.19
N PHE A 170 -9.92 25.40 11.02
CA PHE A 170 -9.88 25.81 12.43
C PHE A 170 -9.76 27.34 12.57
N VAL A 171 -8.86 27.96 11.80
CA VAL A 171 -8.69 29.42 11.79
C VAL A 171 -9.98 30.11 11.33
N VAL A 172 -10.62 29.63 10.27
CA VAL A 172 -11.90 30.16 9.79
C VAL A 172 -12.99 30.03 10.86
N GLY A 173 -13.10 28.87 11.52
CA GLY A 173 -14.04 28.65 12.60
C GLY A 173 -13.81 29.60 13.79
N LEU A 174 -12.54 29.83 14.16
CA LEU A 174 -12.16 30.74 15.24
C LEU A 174 -12.51 32.20 14.90
N VAL A 175 -12.24 32.63 13.66
CA VAL A 175 -12.61 33.99 13.19
C VAL A 175 -14.12 34.18 13.24
N LEU A 176 -14.91 33.20 12.78
CA LEU A 176 -16.37 33.26 12.85
C LEU A 176 -16.88 33.34 14.29
N LEU A 177 -16.28 32.58 15.22
CA LEU A 177 -16.61 32.65 16.64
C LEU A 177 -16.30 34.04 17.23
N VAL A 178 -15.12 34.60 16.96
CA VAL A 178 -14.73 35.94 17.43
C VAL A 178 -15.66 37.03 16.87
N VAL A 179 -15.97 36.99 15.57
CA VAL A 179 -16.88 37.94 14.93
C VAL A 179 -18.29 37.84 15.51
N SER A 180 -18.80 36.62 15.73
CA SER A 180 -20.13 36.42 16.33
C SER A 180 -20.20 36.92 17.77
N ALA A 181 -19.15 36.69 18.56
CA ALA A 181 -19.05 37.18 19.93
C ALA A 181 -18.94 38.72 19.99
N ALA A 182 -18.21 39.34 19.06
CA ALA A 182 -18.12 40.80 18.95
C ALA A 182 -19.47 41.44 18.56
N ARG A 183 -20.21 40.82 17.62
CA ARG A 183 -21.57 41.26 17.26
C ARG A 183 -22.55 41.18 18.42
N ARG A 184 -22.47 40.14 19.27
CA ARG A 184 -23.34 40.02 20.46
C ARG A 184 -23.03 41.02 21.58
N ARG A 185 -21.85 41.65 21.58
CA ARG A 185 -21.49 42.68 22.57
C ARG A 185 -21.82 44.11 22.11
N THR A 186 -22.10 44.28 20.83
CA THR A 186 -22.41 45.57 20.20
C THR A 186 -23.89 45.74 19.88
N ALA A 187 -24.69 44.68 20.06
CA ALA A 187 -26.15 44.68 20.09
C ALA A 187 -26.63 44.65 21.55
#